data_AF-A0A8I0JG95-F1
#
_entry.id   AF-A0A8I0JG95-F1
#
_cell.length_a   1.000
_cell.length_b   1.000
_cell.length_c   1.000
_cell.angle_alpha   90.00
_cell.angle_beta   90.00
_cell.angle_gamma   90.00
#
_symmetry.space_group_name_H-M   'P 1'
#
loop_
_entity.id
_entity.type
_entity.pdbx_description
1 polymer ?
#
loop_
_entity_poly.entity_id
_entity_poly.type
_entity_poly.pdbx_seq_one_letter_code
_entity_poly.pdbx_strand_id
1 'polypeptide(L)'
;MPTKNYYVNLDDSRNQFSFVCPIFEVTTKISMCFKLRELFWAGAKPDVRKGCQACMRANKCPAAAIVSQRRQPGRSWQDDYASDEPVVGKIRRDILERIHRPMVVEAHYREFPVSDAERLKIETASDRIGKMIGAAPLPSDDGAYVRPTFSGDSSSATKKRRVTKPKADNTNSVSEAAKSGDLAAAINAA
;
A
#
# COMPACT_ATOMS: atom_id res chain seq x y z
N MET A 1 2.38 37.80 9.63
CA MET A 1 1.54 36.59 9.71
C MET A 1 2.14 35.56 8.75
N PRO A 2 2.47 34.34 9.17
CA PRO A 2 2.99 33.35 8.23
C PRO A 2 1.86 32.99 7.26
N THR A 3 2.04 33.33 5.99
CA THR A 3 1.20 32.89 4.89
C THR A 3 1.31 31.36 4.84
N LYS A 4 0.34 30.66 5.41
CA LYS A 4 0.17 29.23 5.15
C LYS A 4 0.01 29.10 3.63
N ASN A 5 1.05 28.64 2.94
CA ASN A 5 0.92 28.14 1.58
C ASN A 5 -0.19 27.09 1.64
N TYR A 6 -1.38 27.44 1.15
CA TYR A 6 -2.49 26.51 1.05
C TYR A 6 -2.17 25.57 -0.10
N TYR A 7 -1.28 24.62 0.14
CA TYR A 7 -1.02 23.54 -0.81
C TYR A 7 -2.34 22.87 -1.15
N VAL A 8 -2.60 22.71 -2.44
CA VAL A 8 -3.69 21.89 -2.93
C VAL A 8 -3.48 20.47 -2.40
N ASN A 9 -4.51 19.90 -1.78
CA ASN A 9 -4.48 18.51 -1.37
C ASN A 9 -5.12 17.63 -2.45
N LEU A 10 -4.86 16.32 -2.43
CA LEU A 10 -5.58 15.32 -3.25
C LEU A 10 -7.11 15.48 -3.25
N ASP A 11 -7.68 15.91 -2.11
CA ASP A 11 -9.11 16.05 -1.89
C ASP A 11 -9.68 17.43 -2.25
N ASP A 12 -8.82 18.41 -2.52
CA ASP A 12 -9.24 19.74 -2.86
C ASP A 12 -9.86 19.78 -4.27
N SER A 13 -11.01 20.44 -4.39
CA SER A 13 -11.65 20.72 -5.67
C SER A 13 -10.79 21.56 -6.62
N ARG A 14 -9.85 22.33 -6.08
CA ARG A 14 -8.87 23.13 -6.82
C ARG A 14 -7.82 22.26 -7.51
N ASN A 15 -7.65 21.00 -7.08
CA ASN A 15 -6.69 20.09 -7.68
C ASN A 15 -7.08 19.72 -9.11
N GLN A 16 -6.31 20.24 -10.07
CA GLN A 16 -6.46 19.99 -11.50
C GLN A 16 -5.55 18.87 -12.01
N PHE A 17 -4.77 18.22 -11.14
CA PHE A 17 -3.92 17.11 -11.52
C PHE A 17 -4.75 15.96 -12.12
N SER A 18 -4.35 15.55 -13.31
CA SER A 18 -4.94 14.46 -14.07
C SER A 18 -3.89 13.41 -14.39
N PHE A 19 -4.30 12.16 -14.55
CA PHE A 19 -3.42 11.07 -14.97
C PHE A 19 -4.20 10.08 -15.83
N VAL A 20 -3.48 9.32 -16.64
CA VAL A 20 -4.04 8.20 -17.38
C VAL A 20 -4.14 6.99 -16.46
N CYS A 21 -5.36 6.52 -16.21
CA CYS A 21 -5.57 5.34 -15.39
C CYS A 21 -5.00 4.09 -16.09
N PRO A 22 -4.05 3.36 -15.48
CA PRO A 22 -3.40 2.22 -16.12
C PRO A 22 -4.30 0.98 -16.24
N ILE A 23 -5.48 0.99 -15.60
CA ILE A 23 -6.46 -0.10 -15.68
C ILE A 23 -7.42 0.13 -16.84
N PHE A 24 -8.00 1.32 -16.93
CA PHE A 24 -9.08 1.63 -17.88
C PHE A 24 -8.64 2.47 -19.08
N GLU A 25 -7.39 2.96 -19.09
CA GLU A 25 -6.81 3.83 -20.13
C GLU A 25 -7.56 5.16 -20.31
N VAL A 26 -8.26 5.60 -19.26
CA VAL A 26 -9.02 6.86 -19.25
C VAL A 26 -8.24 7.92 -18.48
N THR A 27 -8.12 9.11 -19.05
CA THR A 27 -7.60 10.29 -18.36
C THR A 27 -8.61 10.73 -17.31
N THR A 28 -8.19 10.77 -16.04
CA THR A 28 -9.07 11.12 -14.93
C THR A 28 -8.38 12.08 -13.97
N LYS A 29 -9.15 13.00 -13.40
CA LYS A 29 -8.69 13.89 -12.33
C LYS A 29 -8.50 13.09 -11.04
N ILE A 30 -7.39 13.30 -10.34
CA ILE A 30 -7.11 12.60 -9.09
C ILE A 30 -8.13 12.93 -8.00
N SER A 31 -8.62 14.17 -7.97
CA SER A 31 -9.66 14.63 -7.03
C SER A 31 -10.98 13.84 -7.19
N MET A 32 -11.35 13.46 -8.41
CA MET A 32 -12.52 12.62 -8.67
C MET A 32 -12.31 11.18 -8.18
N CYS A 33 -11.12 10.64 -8.40
CA CYS A 33 -10.75 9.31 -7.90
C CYS A 33 -10.71 9.28 -6.36
N PHE A 34 -10.25 10.36 -5.73
CA PHE A 34 -10.23 10.53 -4.28
C PHE A 34 -11.66 10.58 -3.71
N LYS A 35 -12.56 11.38 -4.31
CA LYS A 35 -13.97 11.45 -3.89
C LYS A 35 -14.65 10.08 -3.93
N LEU A 36 -14.47 9.32 -5.03
CA LEU A 36 -15.02 7.98 -5.13
C LEU A 36 -14.45 7.03 -4.06
N ARG A 37 -13.15 7.15 -3.78
CA ARG A 37 -12.48 6.38 -2.73
C ARG A 37 -13.08 6.69 -1.36
N GLU A 38 -13.21 7.94 -0.97
CA GLU A 38 -13.77 8.29 0.35
C GLU A 38 -15.21 7.79 0.48
N LEU A 39 -16.04 7.90 -0.56
CA LEU A 39 -17.38 7.31 -0.56
C LEU A 39 -17.33 5.79 -0.33
N PHE A 40 -16.49 5.08 -1.08
CA PHE A 40 -16.34 3.62 -0.96
C PHE A 40 -15.90 3.20 0.45
N TRP A 41 -14.91 3.88 1.05
CA TRP A 41 -14.43 3.58 2.40
C TRP A 41 -15.39 4.02 3.50
N ALA A 42 -16.23 5.02 3.24
CA ALA A 42 -17.35 5.39 4.12
C ALA A 42 -18.52 4.39 4.04
N GLY A 43 -18.44 3.38 3.18
CA GLY A 43 -19.50 2.38 2.99
C GLY A 43 -20.56 2.79 1.97
N ALA A 44 -20.47 3.99 1.39
CA ALA A 44 -21.32 4.40 0.28
C ALA A 44 -20.88 3.66 -0.99
N LYS A 45 -21.79 2.89 -1.59
CA LYS A 45 -21.57 2.12 -2.82
C LYS A 45 -22.34 2.75 -3.98
N PRO A 46 -21.85 3.84 -4.60
CA PRO A 46 -22.58 4.48 -5.68
C PRO A 46 -22.78 3.51 -6.86
N ASP A 47 -23.83 3.74 -7.66
CA ASP A 47 -24.10 2.88 -8.83
C ASP A 47 -23.19 3.14 -10.02
N VAL A 48 -22.43 4.23 -9.98
CA VAL A 48 -21.45 4.58 -11.00
C VAL A 48 -20.09 3.96 -10.72
N ARG A 49 -19.33 3.69 -11.79
CA ARG A 49 -17.94 3.24 -11.73
C ARG A 49 -17.74 1.97 -10.90
N LYS A 50 -18.61 0.97 -11.08
CA LYS A 50 -18.52 -0.34 -10.40
C LYS A 50 -17.16 -1.01 -10.64
N GLY A 51 -16.58 -0.87 -11.83
CA GLY A 51 -15.22 -1.35 -12.12
C GLY A 51 -14.14 -0.74 -11.22
N CYS A 52 -14.21 0.58 -10.97
CA CYS A 52 -13.31 1.23 -10.02
C CYS A 52 -13.51 0.69 -8.59
N GLN A 53 -14.75 0.43 -8.19
CA GLN A 53 -15.07 -0.12 -6.86
C GLN A 53 -14.52 -1.55 -6.69
N ALA A 54 -14.65 -2.41 -7.70
CA ALA A 54 -14.04 -3.73 -7.72
C ALA A 54 -12.50 -3.65 -7.60
N CYS A 55 -11.86 -2.76 -8.36
CA CYS A 55 -10.41 -2.55 -8.27
C CYS A 55 -9.97 -1.96 -6.92
N MET A 56 -10.78 -1.10 -6.29
CA MET A 56 -10.50 -0.58 -4.95
C MET A 56 -10.57 -1.69 -3.91
N ARG A 57 -11.60 -2.55 -3.98
CA ARG A 57 -11.74 -3.72 -3.09
C ARG A 57 -10.54 -4.66 -3.19
N ALA A 58 -10.04 -4.89 -4.40
CA ALA A 58 -8.90 -5.75 -4.68
C ALA A 58 -7.53 -5.10 -4.43
N ASN A 59 -7.47 -3.85 -3.94
CA ASN A 59 -6.22 -3.07 -3.84
C ASN A 59 -5.47 -2.85 -5.17
N LYS A 60 -6.16 -2.94 -6.30
CA LYS A 60 -5.61 -2.70 -7.65
C LYS A 60 -5.69 -1.23 -8.08
N CYS A 61 -6.50 -0.41 -7.39
CA CYS A 61 -6.70 0.99 -7.77
C CYS A 61 -5.46 1.88 -7.49
N PRO A 62 -4.92 2.62 -8.49
CA PRO A 62 -3.78 3.52 -8.33
C PRO A 62 -4.07 4.66 -7.35
N ALA A 63 -5.24 5.30 -7.46
CA ALA A 63 -5.61 6.40 -6.58
C ALA A 63 -5.74 5.93 -5.12
N ALA A 64 -6.29 4.74 -4.89
CA ALA A 64 -6.35 4.17 -3.55
C ALA A 64 -4.94 3.89 -2.98
N ALA A 65 -4.03 3.42 -3.82
CA ALA A 65 -2.63 3.20 -3.43
C ALA A 65 -1.92 4.52 -3.07
N ILE A 66 -2.09 5.58 -3.87
CA ILE A 66 -1.53 6.93 -3.61
C ILE A 66 -2.01 7.42 -2.24
N VAL A 67 -3.32 7.39 -1.99
CA VAL A 67 -3.89 7.88 -0.71
C VAL A 67 -3.43 7.05 0.49
N SER A 68 -3.23 5.75 0.32
CA SER A 68 -2.74 4.92 1.44
C SER A 68 -1.31 5.26 1.86
N GLN A 69 -0.50 5.87 0.98
CA GLN A 69 0.82 6.38 1.33
C GLN A 69 0.74 7.70 2.11
N ARG A 70 -0.26 8.57 1.82
CA ARG A 70 -0.51 9.83 2.56
C ARG A 70 -0.67 9.61 4.07
N ARG A 71 -1.26 8.48 4.49
CA ARG A 71 -1.59 8.21 5.90
C ARG A 71 -0.41 7.65 6.72
N GLN A 72 0.82 7.61 6.18
CA GLN A 72 1.99 7.12 6.90
C GLN A 72 2.59 8.22 7.80
N PRO A 73 2.76 7.99 9.12
CA PRO A 73 3.33 8.98 10.02
C PRO A 73 4.81 9.25 9.71
N GLY A 74 5.20 10.53 9.70
CA GLY A 74 6.60 10.96 9.55
C GLY A 74 7.04 11.32 8.12
N ARG A 75 6.17 11.17 7.11
CA ARG A 75 6.47 11.59 5.73
C ARG A 75 5.94 12.99 5.47
N SER A 76 6.82 13.96 5.20
CA SER A 76 6.42 15.28 4.69
C SER A 76 5.93 15.12 3.26
N TRP A 77 4.62 15.00 3.10
CA TRP A 77 4.01 14.81 1.79
C TRP A 77 3.99 16.15 1.04
N GLN A 78 5.00 16.39 0.21
CA GLN A 78 4.84 17.27 -0.95
C GLN A 78 4.08 16.45 -1.99
N ASP A 79 2.84 16.86 -2.29
CA ASP A 79 1.93 16.06 -3.08
C ASP A 79 2.29 16.16 -4.57
N ASP A 80 3.10 15.23 -5.08
CA ASP A 80 3.42 15.11 -6.53
C ASP A 80 2.16 15.00 -7.42
N TYR A 81 1.02 14.71 -6.81
CA TYR A 81 -0.28 14.55 -7.45
C TYR A 81 -1.23 15.70 -7.12
N ALA A 82 -0.72 16.84 -6.66
CA ALA A 82 -1.48 18.07 -6.52
C ALA A 82 -0.95 19.16 -7.43
N SER A 83 -1.86 19.77 -8.18
CA SER A 83 -1.54 20.93 -9.02
C SER A 83 -2.73 21.88 -9.06
N ASP A 84 -2.46 23.18 -8.89
CA ASP A 84 -3.42 24.25 -9.16
C ASP A 84 -3.70 24.38 -10.67
N GLU A 85 -2.73 24.00 -11.50
CA GLU A 85 -2.82 24.06 -12.96
C GLU A 85 -3.21 22.70 -13.58
N PRO A 86 -3.88 22.69 -14.74
CA PRO A 86 -4.24 21.45 -15.42
C PRO A 86 -2.99 20.73 -15.96
N VAL A 87 -2.45 19.82 -15.16
CA VAL A 87 -1.29 18.99 -15.51
C VAL A 87 -1.72 17.54 -15.67
N VAL A 88 -1.27 16.91 -16.76
CA VAL A 88 -1.36 15.45 -16.93
C VAL A 88 -0.04 14.82 -16.50
N GLY A 89 -0.01 14.30 -15.28
CA GLY A 89 1.18 13.67 -14.71
C GLY A 89 1.23 12.16 -14.90
N LYS A 90 2.41 11.59 -14.63
CA LYS A 90 2.66 10.15 -14.62
C LYS A 90 2.53 9.60 -13.20
N ILE A 91 2.06 8.37 -13.09
CA ILE A 91 2.06 7.65 -11.81
C ILE A 91 3.49 7.17 -11.50
N ARG A 92 3.94 7.36 -10.26
CA ARG A 92 5.26 6.90 -9.80
C ARG A 92 5.41 5.37 -9.83
N ARG A 93 6.65 4.92 -9.97
CA ARG A 93 7.01 3.50 -10.04
C ARG A 93 6.52 2.69 -8.84
N ASP A 94 6.69 3.21 -7.63
CA ASP A 94 6.32 2.54 -6.38
C ASP A 94 4.81 2.22 -6.30
N ILE A 95 3.97 3.13 -6.80
CA ILE A 95 2.54 2.92 -6.92
C ILE A 95 2.23 1.85 -7.96
N LEU A 96 2.85 1.92 -9.13
CA LEU A 96 2.65 0.95 -10.21
C LEU A 96 3.04 -0.47 -9.79
N GLU A 97 4.19 -0.65 -9.15
CA GLU A 97 4.63 -1.93 -8.60
C GLU A 97 3.64 -2.50 -7.59
N ARG A 98 3.06 -1.63 -6.75
CA ARG A 98 2.08 -2.05 -5.75
C ARG A 98 0.79 -2.57 -6.38
N ILE A 99 0.29 -1.93 -7.43
CA ILE A 99 -0.96 -2.29 -8.11
C ILE A 99 -0.80 -3.32 -9.24
N HIS A 100 0.45 -3.60 -9.64
CA HIS A 100 0.78 -4.58 -10.67
C HIS A 100 0.33 -6.00 -10.30
N ARG A 101 0.64 -6.43 -9.07
CA ARG A 101 0.41 -7.81 -8.61
C ARG A 101 -1.03 -8.15 -8.22
N PRO A 102 -1.81 -7.26 -7.55
CA PRO A 102 -3.16 -7.60 -7.14
C PRO A 102 -4.07 -7.95 -8.32
N MET A 103 -4.82 -9.04 -8.17
CA MET A 103 -5.85 -9.48 -9.12
C MET A 103 -7.24 -9.29 -8.50
N VAL A 104 -8.22 -8.96 -9.34
CA VAL A 104 -9.61 -8.87 -8.89
C VAL A 104 -10.22 -10.28 -8.93
N VAL A 105 -10.62 -10.80 -7.78
CA VAL A 105 -11.24 -12.12 -7.66
C VAL A 105 -12.73 -12.07 -8.00
N GLU A 106 -13.30 -13.21 -8.39
CA GLU A 106 -14.71 -13.33 -8.81
C GLU A 106 -15.70 -12.79 -7.77
N ALA A 107 -15.41 -12.96 -6.47
CA ALA A 107 -16.23 -12.43 -5.39
C ALA A 107 -16.42 -10.90 -5.48
N HIS A 108 -15.43 -10.16 -5.97
CA HIS A 108 -15.52 -8.71 -6.14
C HIS A 108 -16.35 -8.31 -7.36
N TYR A 109 -16.32 -9.11 -8.44
CA TYR A 109 -17.21 -8.90 -9.59
C TYR A 109 -18.67 -9.19 -9.26
N ARG A 110 -18.93 -10.15 -8.36
CA ARG A 110 -20.27 -10.40 -7.83
C ARG A 110 -20.76 -9.26 -6.94
N GLU A 111 -19.87 -8.68 -6.12
CA GLU A 111 -20.20 -7.54 -5.26
C GLU A 111 -20.41 -6.25 -6.08
N PHE A 112 -19.63 -6.07 -7.15
CA PHE A 112 -19.66 -4.91 -8.03
C PHE A 112 -19.79 -5.37 -9.48
N PRO A 113 -21.02 -5.55 -10.00
CA PRO A 113 -21.23 -6.04 -11.35
C PRO A 113 -20.63 -5.05 -12.36
N VAL A 114 -19.81 -5.59 -13.25
CA VAL A 114 -19.10 -4.86 -14.32
C VAL A 114 -19.47 -5.45 -15.67
N SER A 115 -19.36 -4.65 -16.73
CA SER A 115 -19.49 -5.15 -18.09
C SER A 115 -18.30 -6.05 -18.46
N ASP A 116 -18.50 -6.97 -19.40
CA ASP A 116 -17.43 -7.87 -19.88
C ASP A 116 -16.25 -7.08 -20.48
N ALA A 117 -16.54 -5.95 -21.14
CA ALA A 117 -15.52 -5.06 -21.67
C ALA A 117 -14.65 -4.43 -20.57
N GLU A 118 -15.26 -4.01 -19.45
CA GLU A 118 -14.51 -3.50 -18.31
C GLU A 118 -13.74 -4.62 -17.60
N ARG A 119 -14.34 -5.81 -17.48
CA ARG A 119 -13.70 -6.99 -16.90
C ARG A 119 -12.41 -7.36 -17.64
N LEU A 120 -12.45 -7.41 -18.96
CA LEU A 120 -11.28 -7.67 -19.80
C LEU A 120 -10.17 -6.64 -19.56
N LYS A 121 -10.52 -5.36 -19.41
CA LYS A 121 -9.56 -4.30 -19.08
C LYS A 121 -8.93 -4.52 -17.69
N ILE A 122 -9.70 -4.95 -16.72
CA ILE A 122 -9.18 -5.22 -15.36
C ILE A 122 -8.22 -6.41 -15.37
N GLU A 123 -8.56 -7.48 -16.09
CA GLU A 123 -7.76 -8.70 -16.20
C GLU A 123 -6.43 -8.44 -16.93
N THR A 124 -6.46 -7.68 -18.03
CA THR A 124 -5.27 -7.33 -18.83
C THR A 124 -4.46 -6.15 -18.26
N ALA A 125 -4.92 -5.52 -17.16
CA ALA A 125 -4.26 -4.34 -16.60
C ALA A 125 -2.86 -4.63 -16.07
N SER A 126 -2.59 -5.84 -15.56
CA SER A 126 -1.26 -6.17 -15.01
C SER A 126 -0.18 -6.11 -16.09
N ASP A 127 -0.42 -6.64 -17.28
CA ASP A 127 0.55 -6.58 -18.39
C ASP A 127 0.85 -5.15 -18.83
N ARG A 128 -0.18 -4.29 -18.85
CA ARG A 128 -0.02 -2.86 -19.15
C ARG A 128 0.78 -2.14 -18.08
N ILE A 129 0.43 -2.35 -16.82
CA ILE A 129 1.15 -1.76 -15.69
C ILE A 129 2.61 -2.21 -15.72
N GLY A 130 2.88 -3.48 -16.03
CA GLY A 130 4.24 -4.03 -16.18
C GLY A 130 5.09 -3.24 -17.17
N LYS A 131 4.52 -2.90 -18.33
CA LYS A 131 5.19 -2.07 -19.36
C LYS A 131 5.46 -0.64 -18.86
N MET A 132 4.59 -0.09 -18.02
CA MET A 132 4.74 1.28 -17.50
C MET A 132 5.81 1.41 -16.40
N ILE A 133 6.08 0.35 -15.62
CA ILE A 133 7.05 0.36 -14.51
C ILE A 133 8.45 0.77 -14.98
N GLY A 134 8.85 0.40 -16.21
CA GLY A 134 10.15 0.76 -16.78
C GLY A 134 10.34 2.26 -17.04
N ALA A 135 9.26 2.94 -17.45
CA ALA A 135 9.26 4.35 -17.86
C ALA A 135 8.72 5.31 -16.78
N ALA A 136 8.40 4.79 -15.60
CA ALA A 136 7.78 5.55 -14.53
C ALA A 136 8.81 6.36 -13.72
N PRO A 137 8.43 7.55 -13.21
CA PRO A 137 9.28 8.31 -12.29
C PRO A 137 9.67 7.49 -11.07
N LEU A 138 10.93 7.65 -10.63
CA LEU A 138 11.43 7.04 -9.41
C LEU A 138 10.65 7.56 -8.18
N PRO A 139 10.61 6.78 -7.07
CA PRO A 139 10.08 7.29 -5.82
C PRO A 139 10.87 8.54 -5.39
N SER A 140 10.20 9.50 -4.74
CA SER A 140 10.88 10.61 -4.07
C SER A 140 11.91 10.07 -3.08
N ASP A 141 12.99 10.81 -2.82
CA ASP A 141 14.09 10.45 -1.91
C ASP A 141 13.66 10.23 -0.43
N ASP A 142 12.36 10.31 -0.13
CA ASP A 142 11.75 10.13 1.19
C ASP A 142 11.73 8.68 1.70
N GLY A 143 12.61 7.82 1.19
CA GLY A 143 12.83 6.45 1.68
C GLY A 143 11.98 5.37 0.98
N ALA A 144 12.56 4.17 0.89
CA ALA A 144 11.95 3.02 0.25
C ALA A 144 10.72 2.51 1.02
N TYR A 145 9.64 2.21 0.29
CA TYR A 145 8.46 1.55 0.85
C TYR A 145 8.79 0.10 1.24
N VAL A 146 8.90 -0.16 2.54
CA VAL A 146 8.97 -1.52 3.07
C VAL A 146 7.54 -2.06 3.21
N ARG A 147 7.16 -3.04 2.38
CA ARG A 147 5.96 -3.83 2.65
C ARG A 147 6.12 -4.47 4.04
N PRO A 148 5.08 -4.54 4.88
CA PRO A 148 5.09 -5.47 5.99
C PRO A 148 5.23 -6.87 5.38
N THR A 149 6.44 -7.45 5.48
CA THR A 149 6.62 -8.85 5.17
C THR A 149 5.83 -9.60 6.22
N PHE A 150 4.90 -10.45 5.77
CA PHE A 150 4.32 -11.46 6.64
C PHE A 150 5.40 -12.52 6.87
N SER A 151 6.42 -12.15 7.65
CA SER A 151 7.32 -13.10 8.27
C SER A 151 6.46 -13.79 9.33
N GLY A 152 6.23 -15.09 9.15
CA GLY A 152 5.49 -15.93 10.09
C GLY A 152 6.25 -16.08 11.40
N ASP A 153 6.33 -15.01 12.18
CA ASP A 153 6.79 -15.02 13.56
C ASP A 153 5.81 -14.16 14.38
N SER A 154 4.66 -14.77 14.63
CA SER A 154 3.75 -14.30 15.66
C SER A 154 4.32 -14.69 17.02
N SER A 155 5.33 -13.96 17.51
CA SER A 155 5.73 -14.05 18.91
C SER A 155 6.31 -12.75 19.48
N SER A 156 5.53 -12.13 20.36
CA SER A 156 5.97 -11.21 21.42
C SER A 156 6.50 -9.81 21.06
N ALA A 157 5.59 -8.88 20.76
CA ALA A 157 5.82 -7.46 21.05
C ALA A 157 5.61 -7.19 22.55
N THR A 158 6.48 -7.74 23.40
CA THR A 158 6.53 -7.34 24.81
C THR A 158 7.24 -5.99 24.88
N LYS A 159 6.50 -4.94 25.31
CA LYS A 159 7.01 -3.62 25.66
C LYS A 159 8.36 -3.73 26.38
N LYS A 160 9.43 -3.14 25.82
CA LYS A 160 10.74 -3.04 26.49
C LYS A 160 10.58 -2.23 27.77
N ARG A 161 10.45 -2.93 28.89
CA ARG A 161 10.48 -2.37 30.24
C ARG A 161 11.93 -2.02 30.56
N ARG A 162 12.16 -0.78 30.99
CA ARG A 162 13.47 -0.22 31.37
C ARG A 162 14.11 -1.11 32.46
N VAL A 163 15.23 -1.76 32.15
CA VAL A 163 15.96 -2.63 33.09
C VAL A 163 16.92 -1.78 33.92
N THR A 164 16.60 -1.61 35.20
CA THR A 164 17.55 -1.23 36.24
C THR A 164 18.41 -2.45 36.58
N LYS A 165 19.75 -2.31 36.53
CA LYS A 165 20.72 -3.35 36.93
C LYS A 165 20.55 -3.70 38.42
N PRO A 166 20.61 -5.00 38.76
CA PRO A 166 21.17 -5.44 40.03
C PRO A 166 22.36 -6.39 39.84
N LYS A 167 23.10 -6.49 40.95
CA LYS A 167 24.44 -7.01 41.22
C LYS A 167 24.62 -8.51 40.89
N ALA A 168 25.87 -8.90 40.66
CA ALA A 168 26.32 -10.26 40.41
C ALA A 168 26.12 -11.19 41.61
N ASP A 169 25.77 -12.45 41.35
CA ASP A 169 26.39 -13.59 42.03
C ASP A 169 26.29 -14.89 41.22
N ASN A 170 27.30 -15.74 41.42
CA ASN A 170 27.64 -16.95 40.67
C ASN A 170 26.60 -18.09 40.77
N THR A 171 26.46 -18.90 39.71
CA THR A 171 26.58 -20.37 39.80
C THR A 171 26.51 -21.03 38.42
N ASN A 172 27.34 -22.07 38.30
CA ASN A 172 27.68 -22.83 37.10
C ASN A 172 26.61 -23.82 36.65
N SER A 173 26.83 -24.30 35.41
CA SER A 173 26.35 -25.55 34.80
C SER A 173 24.95 -25.50 34.16
N VAL A 174 24.83 -26.17 33.00
CA VAL A 174 23.63 -26.47 32.19
C VAL A 174 23.52 -25.70 30.83
N SER A 175 24.43 -24.77 30.49
CA SER A 175 24.40 -24.07 29.18
C SER A 175 25.40 -24.54 28.11
N GLU A 176 25.99 -25.73 28.22
CA GLU A 176 26.89 -26.27 27.19
C GLU A 176 26.47 -27.60 26.55
N ALA A 177 25.41 -28.25 27.03
CA ALA A 177 24.95 -29.53 26.45
C ALA A 177 23.94 -29.37 25.29
N ALA A 178 23.43 -28.16 25.01
CA ALA A 178 22.46 -27.92 23.95
C ALA A 178 23.09 -27.47 22.61
N LYS A 179 24.42 -27.44 22.51
CA LYS A 179 25.16 -26.95 21.33
C LYS A 179 25.72 -28.04 20.40
N SER A 180 25.62 -29.32 20.75
CA SER A 180 26.27 -30.40 19.98
C SER A 180 25.33 -31.46 19.40
N GLY A 181 24.01 -31.21 19.35
CA GLY A 181 23.12 -31.82 18.36
C GLY A 181 23.12 -33.36 18.24
N ASP A 182 23.34 -34.09 19.33
CA ASP A 182 23.34 -35.56 19.33
C ASP A 182 22.13 -36.09 20.12
N LEU A 183 21.10 -36.51 19.38
CA LEU A 183 19.74 -36.83 19.87
C LEU A 183 19.61 -38.20 20.57
N ALA A 184 20.70 -38.93 20.80
CA ALA A 184 20.66 -40.28 21.35
C ALA A 184 20.67 -40.36 22.90
N ALA A 185 20.97 -39.26 23.61
CA ALA A 185 21.06 -39.26 25.07
C ALA A 185 19.79 -38.79 25.82
N ALA A 186 18.79 -38.24 25.11
CA ALA A 186 17.59 -37.66 25.72
C ALA A 186 16.42 -38.65 25.92
N ILE A 187 16.53 -39.89 25.44
CA ILE A 187 15.42 -40.86 25.48
C ILE A 187 15.53 -41.85 26.67
N ASN A 188 16.68 -42.00 27.32
CA ASN A 188 16.88 -42.96 28.41
C ASN A 188 16.92 -42.35 29.82
N ALA A 189 16.34 -41.16 30.02
CA ALA A 189 16.26 -40.51 31.33
C ALA A 189 14.86 -39.96 31.63
N ALA A 190 13.83 -40.74 31.28
CA ALA A 190 12.53 -40.66 31.93
C ALA A 190 12.65 -41.03 33.42
#